data_AF-A0A2H0QQA4-F1
#
_entry.id   AF-A0A2H0QQA4-F1
#
_cell.length_a   1.000
_cell.length_b   1.000
_cell.length_c   1.000
_cell.angle_alpha   90.00
_cell.angle_beta   90.00
_cell.angle_gamma   90.00
#
_symmetry.space_group_name_H-M   'P 1'
#
loop_
_entity.id
_entity.type
_entity.pdbx_description
1 polymer ?
#
loop_
_entity_poly.entity_id
_entity_poly.type
_entity_poly.pdbx_seq_one_letter_code
_entity_poly.pdbx_strand_id
1 'polypeptide(L)'
;MVLSKKRLKLLILFLLYSTQAFSFTYDYVSSGSKVKWNSAIQSLVYHPSNSQGISSSSFASILENSLLQWNSVTPVSLSKSEGNGTLANGQNDVYFSNGSELAGGAGVLAVTQVAYKESTGEIIEADIAITDDYLHYPISTSAFGQNYLGDILTHEVGHFLGLGHSEVESSSMVFELGGGQNTISNDDILAVKNLYTSSPSTRITGKVVAKEYLPVFGTQVEFISKSTGKVLAGVISDASGNFSIEGIDEDIFVSLTPTKNSASLSSAYKYVRSDFCNSSTKYVKSFVQGCQKSNEGFPLKIRPSALSNRDLGNLSIRCNSGVPVDYMIGKGGTFDYDFLLNGNVVRNGFIGFFSSSELDNAGGDTIQIDLTSFTVPNSTTYLKLNLSSQEFYSPSVFTVKITDGLNNITNYTYQVSSDGKVTSDRSITLLLSYTNNLKNNFKIEITPSSLDQFISDHSSYKKSQIMPGITTLGESSTQYLLTSDIVNVAGSSILTEILPKYSDESLCLDGKVPFQAASLVNTSSKSSKTTKSDDPKMMACGSINTQEPPYNGPTAMFVGLILCLLIIPRKKLIS
;
A
#
# COMPACT_ATOMS: atom_id res chain seq x y z
N MET A 1 -20.24 -34.75 -37.47
CA MET A 1 -20.06 -33.40 -38.05
C MET A 1 -18.67 -32.92 -37.68
N VAL A 2 -17.73 -33.01 -38.63
CA VAL A 2 -16.28 -32.80 -38.42
C VAL A 2 -16.00 -31.30 -38.39
N LEU A 3 -15.81 -30.72 -37.21
CA LEU A 3 -15.29 -29.35 -37.07
C LEU A 3 -13.81 -29.33 -37.48
N SER A 4 -13.51 -28.57 -38.55
CA SER A 4 -12.18 -28.56 -39.16
C SER A 4 -11.10 -28.05 -38.19
N LYS A 5 -9.95 -28.74 -38.17
CA LYS A 5 -8.76 -28.42 -37.36
C LYS A 5 -8.20 -26.99 -37.58
N LYS A 6 -8.66 -26.26 -38.60
CA LYS A 6 -8.26 -24.87 -38.87
C LYS A 6 -8.97 -23.84 -37.97
N ARG A 7 -10.15 -24.13 -37.43
CA ARG A 7 -10.84 -23.21 -36.50
C ARG A 7 -10.40 -23.38 -35.03
N LEU A 8 -9.86 -24.55 -34.67
CA LEU A 8 -9.30 -24.79 -33.34
C LEU A 8 -7.94 -24.07 -33.15
N LYS A 9 -7.15 -23.90 -34.22
CA LYS A 9 -5.90 -23.13 -34.17
C LYS A 9 -6.13 -21.61 -34.07
N LEU A 10 -7.26 -21.09 -34.57
CA LEU A 10 -7.59 -19.68 -34.44
C LEU A 10 -8.18 -19.34 -33.06
N LEU A 11 -8.84 -20.31 -32.40
CA LEU A 11 -9.34 -20.15 -31.04
C LEU A 11 -8.21 -20.23 -29.99
N ILE A 12 -7.16 -21.02 -30.24
CA ILE A 12 -5.99 -21.12 -29.36
C ILE A 12 -5.05 -19.90 -29.51
N LEU A 13 -5.08 -19.20 -30.66
CA LEU A 13 -4.26 -17.98 -30.86
C LEU A 13 -4.86 -16.73 -30.19
N PHE A 14 -6.16 -16.74 -29.83
CA PHE A 14 -6.81 -15.64 -29.11
C PHE A 14 -6.78 -15.80 -27.58
N LEU A 15 -6.29 -16.94 -27.07
CA LEU A 15 -6.19 -17.26 -25.63
C LEU A 15 -4.78 -17.00 -25.05
N LEU A 16 -3.88 -16.36 -25.83
CA LEU A 16 -2.53 -16.00 -25.40
C LEU A 16 -2.33 -14.49 -25.18
N TYR A 17 -3.40 -13.70 -25.12
CA TYR A 17 -3.32 -12.39 -24.48
C TYR A 17 -3.35 -12.60 -22.97
N SER A 18 -2.20 -13.00 -22.41
CA SER A 18 -1.92 -12.77 -21.00
C SER A 18 -1.98 -11.26 -20.79
N THR A 19 -3.10 -10.76 -20.27
CA THR A 19 -3.15 -9.42 -19.68
C THR A 19 -2.11 -9.43 -18.58
N GLN A 20 -1.00 -8.73 -18.79
CA GLN A 20 0.01 -8.60 -17.75
C GLN A 20 -0.67 -7.86 -16.60
N ALA A 21 -0.73 -8.47 -15.42
CA ALA A 21 -0.97 -7.74 -14.19
C ALA A 21 0.18 -6.74 -14.03
N PHE A 22 -0.17 -5.46 -14.02
CA PHE A 22 0.81 -4.40 -13.87
C PHE A 22 0.83 -3.91 -12.42
N SER A 23 1.97 -3.34 -12.06
CA SER A 23 2.26 -2.78 -10.75
C SER A 23 1.50 -1.49 -10.52
N PHE A 24 1.04 -1.22 -9.29
CA PHE A 24 0.25 -0.03 -8.94
C PHE A 24 -1.07 0.04 -9.72
N THR A 25 -2.03 0.86 -9.26
CA THR A 25 -3.21 1.07 -10.11
C THR A 25 -2.88 2.13 -11.16
N TYR A 26 -3.16 1.80 -12.42
CA TYR A 26 -3.20 2.78 -13.50
C TYR A 26 -4.65 2.98 -13.88
N ASP A 27 -4.93 4.14 -14.45
CA ASP A 27 -6.15 4.28 -15.24
C ASP A 27 -5.98 3.55 -16.57
N TYR A 28 -7.04 2.86 -16.97
CA TYR A 28 -7.08 2.11 -18.21
C TYR A 28 -8.26 2.56 -19.03
N VAL A 29 -8.02 2.71 -20.32
CA VAL A 29 -9.12 2.79 -21.28
C VAL A 29 -9.77 1.43 -21.45
N SER A 30 -10.97 1.42 -22.02
CA SER A 30 -11.74 0.18 -22.26
C SER A 30 -10.99 -0.87 -23.10
N SER A 31 -10.00 -0.46 -23.89
CA SER A 31 -9.14 -1.34 -24.69
C SER A 31 -7.99 -2.01 -23.92
N GLY A 32 -7.75 -1.63 -22.67
CA GLY A 32 -6.67 -2.15 -21.82
C GLY A 32 -5.33 -1.40 -21.92
N SER A 33 -5.26 -0.31 -22.69
CA SER A 33 -4.09 0.58 -22.70
C SER A 33 -4.04 1.44 -21.43
N LYS A 34 -2.83 1.68 -20.91
CA LYS A 34 -2.61 2.58 -19.78
C LYS A 34 -2.86 4.03 -20.19
N VAL A 35 -3.53 4.79 -19.33
CA VAL A 35 -3.74 6.23 -19.50
C VAL A 35 -2.45 6.97 -19.13
N LYS A 36 -1.89 7.73 -20.07
CA LYS A 36 -0.65 8.51 -19.87
C LYS A 36 -0.46 9.63 -20.88
N TRP A 37 0.42 10.57 -20.57
CA TRP A 37 0.90 11.55 -21.54
C TRP A 37 1.81 10.91 -22.59
N ASN A 38 1.64 11.30 -23.85
CA ASN A 38 2.61 10.99 -24.91
C ASN A 38 3.62 12.12 -25.14
N SER A 39 3.25 13.36 -24.80
CA SER A 39 4.16 14.50 -24.84
C SER A 39 5.08 14.48 -23.61
N ALA A 40 6.36 14.73 -23.85
CA ALA A 40 7.39 14.78 -22.82
C ALA A 40 7.38 16.08 -22.01
N ILE A 41 6.55 17.07 -22.36
CA ILE A 41 6.45 18.34 -21.66
C ILE A 41 4.97 18.62 -21.38
N GLN A 42 4.66 18.93 -20.12
CA GLN A 42 3.32 19.36 -19.69
C GLN A 42 3.44 20.61 -18.83
N SER A 43 2.61 21.61 -19.12
CA SER A 43 2.53 22.84 -18.33
C SER A 43 1.21 22.89 -17.60
N LEU A 44 1.25 23.13 -16.30
CA LEU A 44 0.11 23.37 -15.43
C LEU A 44 -0.09 24.89 -15.26
N VAL A 45 -1.30 25.38 -15.47
CA VAL A 45 -1.65 26.79 -15.28
C VAL A 45 -2.42 26.93 -13.98
N TYR A 46 -1.82 27.57 -12.97
CA TYR A 46 -2.47 27.70 -11.67
C TYR A 46 -3.23 29.02 -11.53
N HIS A 47 -4.38 28.95 -10.87
CA HIS A 47 -5.27 30.08 -10.59
C HIS A 47 -5.39 30.25 -9.07
N PRO A 48 -4.62 31.17 -8.47
CA PRO A 48 -4.45 31.22 -7.02
C PRO A 48 -5.59 31.91 -6.28
N SER A 49 -6.62 32.42 -6.96
CA SER A 49 -7.78 33.02 -6.30
C SER A 49 -8.53 31.96 -5.48
N ASN A 50 -8.68 32.20 -4.18
CA ASN A 50 -9.32 31.28 -3.25
C ASN A 50 -9.91 32.03 -2.03
N SER A 51 -10.87 31.39 -1.39
CA SER A 51 -11.42 31.78 -0.08
C SER A 51 -10.70 31.15 1.11
N GLN A 52 -9.80 30.19 0.87
CA GLN A 52 -8.95 29.53 1.89
C GLN A 52 -7.92 30.47 2.55
N GLY A 53 -7.70 31.66 2.00
CA GLY A 53 -6.70 32.63 2.50
C GLY A 53 -5.26 32.29 2.11
N ILE A 54 -5.06 31.38 1.16
CA ILE A 54 -3.75 30.94 0.68
C ILE A 54 -3.21 31.99 -0.28
N SER A 55 -2.03 32.55 0.01
CA SER A 55 -1.39 33.52 -0.89
C SER A 55 -0.90 32.86 -2.19
N SER A 56 -0.91 33.60 -3.31
CA SER A 56 -0.39 33.12 -4.60
C SER A 56 1.06 32.62 -4.49
N SER A 57 1.91 33.31 -3.74
CA SER A 57 3.30 32.88 -3.53
C SER A 57 3.43 31.57 -2.75
N SER A 58 2.61 31.36 -1.72
CA SER A 58 2.59 30.10 -0.96
C SER A 58 2.08 28.95 -1.82
N PHE A 59 0.97 29.15 -2.54
CA PHE A 59 0.43 28.18 -3.48
C PHE A 59 1.48 27.79 -4.53
N ALA A 60 2.08 28.79 -5.18
CA ALA A 60 3.09 28.60 -6.19
C ALA A 60 4.30 27.83 -5.65
N SER A 61 4.79 28.15 -4.45
CA SER A 61 5.92 27.46 -3.83
C SER A 61 5.62 25.99 -3.53
N ILE A 62 4.43 25.71 -2.98
CA ILE A 62 4.02 24.34 -2.64
C ILE A 62 3.82 23.51 -3.91
N LEU A 63 3.15 24.05 -4.93
CA LEU A 63 3.01 23.38 -6.23
C LEU A 63 4.38 23.10 -6.87
N GLU A 64 5.32 24.06 -6.83
CA GLU A 64 6.69 23.83 -7.33
C GLU A 64 7.33 22.62 -6.64
N ASN A 65 7.23 22.53 -5.32
CA ASN A 65 7.82 21.42 -4.57
C ASN A 65 7.21 20.07 -5.00
N SER A 66 5.89 19.99 -5.18
CA SER A 66 5.23 18.78 -5.70
C SER A 66 5.71 18.43 -7.11
N LEU A 67 5.78 19.41 -8.02
CA LEU A 67 6.27 19.18 -9.39
C LEU A 67 7.74 18.73 -9.41
N LEU A 68 8.60 19.30 -8.56
CA LEU A 68 10.01 18.93 -8.46
C LEU A 68 10.22 17.47 -8.06
N GLN A 69 9.37 16.94 -7.17
CA GLN A 69 9.45 15.53 -6.78
C GLN A 69 9.18 14.61 -7.97
N TRP A 70 8.07 14.84 -8.68
CA TRP A 70 7.71 14.04 -9.85
C TRP A 70 8.72 14.18 -10.99
N ASN A 71 9.16 15.41 -11.29
CA ASN A 71 10.20 15.69 -12.30
C ASN A 71 11.51 14.93 -12.05
N SER A 72 11.83 14.59 -10.79
CA SER A 72 13.04 13.85 -10.46
C SER A 72 13.01 12.37 -10.89
N VAL A 73 11.82 11.83 -11.20
CA VAL A 73 11.63 10.39 -11.46
C VAL A 73 10.90 10.05 -12.75
N THR A 74 10.23 11.01 -13.39
CA THR A 74 9.56 10.85 -14.68
C THR A 74 10.30 11.57 -15.81
N PRO A 75 10.30 11.02 -17.05
CA PRO A 75 10.77 11.77 -18.22
C PRO A 75 9.78 12.85 -18.70
N VAL A 76 8.57 12.92 -18.14
CA VAL A 76 7.62 14.01 -18.42
C VAL A 76 8.04 15.25 -17.63
N SER A 77 8.51 16.28 -18.33
CA SER A 77 8.87 17.56 -17.75
C SER A 77 7.62 18.36 -17.43
N LEU A 78 7.36 18.53 -16.13
CA LEU A 78 6.28 19.33 -15.59
C LEU A 78 6.78 20.75 -15.30
N SER A 79 6.06 21.74 -15.80
CA SER A 79 6.27 23.15 -15.48
C SER A 79 4.97 23.79 -15.00
N LYS A 80 5.08 24.96 -14.36
CA LYS A 80 3.90 25.77 -13.99
C LYS A 80 4.00 27.21 -14.48
N SER A 81 2.85 27.82 -14.67
CA SER A 81 2.69 29.27 -14.89
C SER A 81 1.44 29.79 -14.18
N GLU A 82 1.45 31.06 -13.79
CA GLU A 82 0.26 31.70 -13.21
C GLU A 82 -0.71 32.10 -14.32
N GLY A 83 -1.98 31.70 -14.18
CA GLY A 83 -3.05 32.09 -15.08
C GLY A 83 -3.80 33.33 -14.60
N ASN A 84 -4.71 33.83 -15.44
CA ASN A 84 -5.49 35.05 -15.16
C ASN A 84 -6.83 34.78 -14.43
N GLY A 85 -7.07 33.54 -13.99
CA GLY A 85 -8.30 33.10 -13.32
C GLY A 85 -9.40 32.61 -14.27
N THR A 86 -9.14 32.51 -15.57
CA THR A 86 -10.07 31.93 -16.55
C THR A 86 -9.62 30.54 -16.96
N LEU A 87 -10.44 29.53 -16.68
CA LEU A 87 -10.22 28.15 -17.14
C LEU A 87 -10.34 28.07 -18.67
N ALA A 88 -9.52 27.25 -19.32
CA ALA A 88 -9.45 27.17 -20.77
C ALA A 88 -9.40 25.73 -21.29
N ASN A 89 -10.22 25.42 -22.30
CA ASN A 89 -10.22 24.09 -22.89
C ASN A 89 -8.88 23.79 -23.60
N GLY A 90 -8.28 22.64 -23.31
CA GLY A 90 -6.95 22.24 -23.79
C GLY A 90 -5.80 22.90 -23.02
N GLN A 91 -6.08 23.47 -21.86
CA GLN A 91 -5.11 23.87 -20.84
C GLN A 91 -5.21 22.88 -19.67
N ASN A 92 -4.11 22.69 -18.94
CA ASN A 92 -4.13 21.90 -17.72
C ASN A 92 -4.25 22.86 -16.53
N ASP A 93 -5.46 23.08 -16.05
CA ASP A 93 -5.76 24.09 -15.05
C ASP A 93 -5.62 23.55 -13.62
N VAL A 94 -5.07 24.37 -12.70
CA VAL A 94 -5.05 24.07 -11.25
C VAL A 94 -5.76 25.19 -10.50
N TYR A 95 -6.90 24.90 -9.90
CA TYR A 95 -7.79 25.95 -9.39
C TYR A 95 -8.58 25.53 -8.15
N PHE A 96 -9.12 26.53 -7.44
CA PHE A 96 -10.03 26.34 -6.32
C PHE A 96 -11.49 26.38 -6.81
N SER A 97 -12.31 25.44 -6.33
CA SER A 97 -13.70 25.28 -6.76
C SER A 97 -14.60 24.81 -5.61
N ASN A 98 -15.87 25.17 -5.70
CA ASN A 98 -16.98 24.57 -4.93
C ASN A 98 -18.00 23.92 -5.87
N GLY A 99 -17.58 23.61 -7.09
CA GLY A 99 -18.43 23.11 -8.17
C GLY A 99 -18.81 21.63 -8.02
N SER A 100 -19.69 21.17 -8.90
CA SER A 100 -20.22 19.81 -8.89
C SER A 100 -19.19 18.73 -9.19
N GLU A 101 -18.04 19.08 -9.76
CA GLU A 101 -16.88 18.21 -9.95
C GLU A 101 -16.36 17.65 -8.62
N LEU A 102 -16.54 18.40 -7.52
CA LEU A 102 -16.20 17.97 -6.15
C LEU A 102 -17.38 17.30 -5.42
N ALA A 103 -18.55 17.16 -6.07
CA ALA A 103 -19.76 16.59 -5.45
C ALA A 103 -19.72 15.05 -5.29
N GLY A 104 -18.55 14.42 -5.44
CA GLY A 104 -18.34 12.98 -5.35
C GLY A 104 -18.48 12.35 -3.96
N GLY A 105 -18.65 13.17 -2.90
CA GLY A 105 -18.92 12.71 -1.54
C GLY A 105 -18.62 13.79 -0.49
N ALA A 106 -19.13 13.62 0.73
CA ALA A 106 -18.67 14.43 1.87
C ALA A 106 -17.17 14.17 2.11
N GLY A 107 -16.39 15.24 2.28
CA GLY A 107 -14.97 15.15 2.62
C GLY A 107 -13.99 15.21 1.46
N VAL A 108 -14.42 15.38 0.20
CA VAL A 108 -13.49 15.49 -0.95
C VAL A 108 -12.70 16.80 -0.87
N LEU A 109 -11.37 16.71 -0.93
CA LEU A 109 -10.47 17.87 -0.82
C LEU A 109 -9.96 18.34 -2.18
N ALA A 110 -9.82 17.43 -3.14
CA ALA A 110 -9.47 17.74 -4.51
C ALA A 110 -9.90 16.63 -5.46
N VAL A 111 -9.83 16.90 -6.76
CA VAL A 111 -10.00 15.92 -7.82
C VAL A 111 -9.17 16.32 -9.03
N THR A 112 -8.52 15.33 -9.64
CA THR A 112 -7.92 15.48 -10.97
C THR A 112 -8.86 14.91 -12.03
N GLN A 113 -9.28 15.76 -12.95
CA GLN A 113 -10.13 15.39 -14.08
C GLN A 113 -9.24 15.16 -15.29
N VAL A 114 -9.14 13.91 -15.75
CA VAL A 114 -8.27 13.53 -16.87
C VAL A 114 -9.12 13.25 -18.11
N ALA A 115 -8.90 14.01 -19.18
CA ALA A 115 -9.45 13.71 -20.50
C ALA A 115 -8.42 12.94 -21.33
N TYR A 116 -8.84 11.84 -21.96
CA TYR A 116 -7.95 10.99 -22.74
C TYR A 116 -8.62 10.39 -23.98
N LYS A 117 -7.81 9.94 -24.93
CA LYS A 117 -8.28 9.19 -26.11
C LYS A 117 -8.51 7.73 -25.77
N GLU A 118 -9.77 7.29 -25.71
CA GLU A 118 -10.16 5.88 -25.50
C GLU A 118 -9.41 4.86 -26.37
N SER A 119 -9.07 5.21 -27.60
CA SER A 119 -8.36 4.31 -28.53
C SER A 119 -6.91 4.04 -28.14
N THR A 120 -6.26 4.95 -27.41
CA THR A 120 -4.81 4.90 -27.16
C THR A 120 -4.42 5.01 -25.69
N GLY A 121 -5.29 5.55 -24.83
CA GLY A 121 -4.94 5.97 -23.47
C GLY A 121 -4.13 7.27 -23.42
N GLU A 122 -3.98 7.99 -24.53
CA GLU A 122 -3.27 9.27 -24.52
C GLU A 122 -4.08 10.32 -23.78
N ILE A 123 -3.52 10.86 -22.69
CA ILE A 123 -4.05 12.04 -22.02
C ILE A 123 -3.93 13.24 -22.95
N ILE A 124 -5.01 14.01 -23.06
CA ILE A 124 -5.08 15.22 -23.90
C ILE A 124 -5.21 16.51 -23.07
N GLU A 125 -5.75 16.42 -21.86
CA GLU A 125 -6.02 17.52 -20.94
C GLU A 125 -6.20 16.93 -19.54
N ALA A 126 -5.68 17.58 -18.51
CA ALA A 126 -5.96 17.21 -17.14
C ALA A 126 -5.99 18.42 -16.21
N ASP A 127 -7.10 18.57 -15.48
CA ASP A 127 -7.36 19.70 -14.58
C ASP A 127 -7.40 19.24 -13.14
N ILE A 128 -6.81 20.02 -12.23
CA ILE A 128 -6.80 19.79 -10.79
C ILE A 128 -7.72 20.82 -10.13
N ALA A 129 -8.84 20.36 -9.58
CA ALA A 129 -9.78 21.18 -8.81
C ALA A 129 -9.60 20.90 -7.32
N ILE A 130 -9.37 21.94 -6.52
CA ILE A 130 -9.17 21.88 -5.08
C ILE A 130 -10.38 22.53 -4.40
N THR A 131 -10.84 21.98 -3.27
CA THR A 131 -11.99 22.56 -2.56
C THR A 131 -11.73 24.00 -2.09
N ASP A 132 -12.67 24.89 -2.37
CA ASP A 132 -12.69 26.26 -1.84
C ASP A 132 -13.67 26.39 -0.66
N ASP A 133 -13.98 25.30 0.04
CA ASP A 133 -14.88 25.29 1.20
C ASP A 133 -14.08 25.42 2.50
N TYR A 134 -13.60 26.63 2.78
CA TYR A 134 -12.83 26.91 4.00
C TYR A 134 -13.58 26.56 5.29
N LEU A 135 -14.91 26.69 5.31
CA LEU A 135 -15.71 26.51 6.53
C LEU A 135 -15.78 25.04 6.96
N HIS A 136 -15.86 24.12 5.99
CA HIS A 136 -15.94 22.69 6.29
C HIS A 136 -14.58 21.98 6.12
N TYR A 137 -13.74 22.46 5.21
CA TYR A 137 -12.49 21.83 4.79
C TYR A 137 -11.35 22.85 4.69
N PRO A 138 -10.86 23.37 5.82
CA PRO A 138 -9.72 24.29 5.82
C PRO A 138 -8.46 23.57 5.31
N ILE A 139 -7.75 24.24 4.39
CA ILE A 139 -6.48 23.75 3.82
C ILE A 139 -5.31 24.48 4.47
N SER A 140 -4.31 23.71 4.92
CA SER A 140 -3.10 24.29 5.52
C SER A 140 -1.98 24.50 4.51
N THR A 141 -1.15 25.51 4.72
CA THR A 141 0.13 25.71 4.02
C THR A 141 1.33 25.19 4.83
N SER A 142 1.08 24.60 6.01
CA SER A 142 2.12 23.99 6.86
C SER A 142 2.05 22.47 6.73
N ALA A 143 3.20 21.81 6.57
CA ALA A 143 3.28 20.34 6.53
C ALA A 143 2.79 19.68 7.84
N PHE A 144 2.84 20.40 8.97
CA PHE A 144 2.28 19.93 10.24
C PHE A 144 0.78 20.20 10.38
N GLY A 145 0.21 20.98 9.47
CA GLY A 145 -1.20 21.33 9.49
C GLY A 145 -2.09 20.21 8.99
N GLN A 146 -3.36 20.24 9.37
CA GLN A 146 -4.36 19.36 8.77
C GLN A 146 -4.60 19.76 7.32
N ASN A 147 -4.86 18.78 6.46
CA ASN A 147 -5.11 18.99 5.03
C ASN A 147 -4.04 19.88 4.39
N TYR A 148 -2.77 19.52 4.58
CA TYR A 148 -1.68 20.29 4.00
C TYR A 148 -1.78 20.28 2.48
N LEU A 149 -1.74 21.47 1.88
CA LEU A 149 -1.84 21.66 0.43
C LEU A 149 -0.78 20.86 -0.34
N GLY A 150 0.40 20.64 0.24
CA GLY A 150 1.45 19.85 -0.42
C GLY A 150 1.11 18.36 -0.49
N ASP A 151 0.43 17.81 0.52
CA ASP A 151 -0.06 16.42 0.48
C ASP A 151 -1.09 16.26 -0.66
N ILE A 152 -2.03 17.22 -0.74
CA ILE A 152 -3.07 17.26 -1.77
C ILE A 152 -2.44 17.39 -3.16
N LEU A 153 -1.60 18.41 -3.38
CA LEU A 153 -1.02 18.67 -4.70
C LEU A 153 -0.09 17.55 -5.18
N THR A 154 0.70 16.94 -4.30
CA THR A 154 1.56 15.82 -4.69
C THR A 154 0.73 14.61 -5.15
N HIS A 155 -0.37 14.31 -4.46
CA HIS A 155 -1.34 13.27 -4.84
C HIS A 155 -2.00 13.57 -6.19
N GLU A 156 -2.59 14.75 -6.35
CA GLU A 156 -3.28 15.13 -7.58
C GLU A 156 -2.34 15.21 -8.79
N VAL A 157 -1.08 15.60 -8.60
CA VAL A 157 -0.07 15.53 -9.69
C VAL A 157 0.23 14.08 -10.08
N GLY A 158 0.11 13.11 -9.17
CA GLY A 158 0.20 11.69 -9.51
C GLY A 158 -0.94 11.25 -10.44
N HIS A 159 -2.18 11.67 -10.18
CA HIS A 159 -3.30 11.47 -11.10
C HIS A 159 -3.11 12.20 -12.42
N PHE A 160 -2.59 13.42 -12.39
CA PHE A 160 -2.25 14.19 -13.59
C PHE A 160 -1.27 13.39 -14.48
N LEU A 161 -0.36 12.62 -13.88
CA LEU A 161 0.56 11.73 -14.59
C LEU A 161 -0.04 10.39 -15.01
N GLY A 162 -1.30 10.11 -14.69
CA GLY A 162 -2.01 8.87 -15.04
C GLY A 162 -1.84 7.72 -14.03
N LEU A 163 -1.43 8.03 -12.80
CA LEU A 163 -1.42 7.06 -11.69
C LEU A 163 -2.80 7.01 -11.03
N GLY A 164 -3.24 5.82 -10.64
CA GLY A 164 -4.40 5.64 -9.79
C GLY A 164 -4.01 5.53 -8.30
N HIS A 165 -4.99 5.27 -7.45
CA HIS A 165 -4.76 5.10 -6.01
C HIS A 165 -3.90 3.87 -5.66
N SER A 166 -3.13 3.99 -4.57
CA SER A 166 -2.37 2.89 -3.98
C SER A 166 -2.99 2.43 -2.65
N GLU A 167 -2.81 1.14 -2.33
CA GLU A 167 -3.09 0.58 -1.00
C GLU A 167 -1.80 0.45 -0.17
N VAL A 168 -0.67 1.00 -0.63
CA VAL A 168 0.59 1.05 0.13
C VAL A 168 0.60 2.26 1.04
N GLU A 169 0.77 2.07 2.35
CA GLU A 169 0.63 3.14 3.37
C GLU A 169 1.47 4.37 3.09
N SER A 170 2.71 4.15 2.65
CA SER A 170 3.67 5.22 2.45
C SER A 170 3.44 5.99 1.16
N SER A 171 2.56 5.53 0.25
CA SER A 171 2.33 6.15 -1.05
C SER A 171 1.63 7.50 -0.95
N SER A 172 2.09 8.45 -1.76
CA SER A 172 1.38 9.72 -1.97
C SER A 172 0.02 9.50 -2.61
N MET A 173 -0.20 8.35 -3.26
CA MET A 173 -1.44 7.96 -3.94
C MET A 173 -2.43 7.19 -3.06
N VAL A 174 -2.24 7.08 -1.74
CA VAL A 174 -3.31 6.56 -0.88
C VAL A 174 -4.54 7.48 -0.95
N PHE A 175 -5.72 6.90 -1.17
CA PHE A 175 -6.97 7.62 -1.45
C PHE A 175 -7.47 8.52 -0.30
N GLU A 176 -7.03 8.26 0.93
CA GLU A 176 -7.32 9.08 2.11
C GLU A 176 -6.11 9.97 2.39
N LEU A 177 -6.38 11.26 2.57
CA LEU A 177 -5.32 12.23 2.85
C LEU A 177 -4.71 12.00 4.24
N GLY A 178 -3.39 12.03 4.31
CA GLY A 178 -2.66 12.07 5.57
C GLY A 178 -1.28 12.69 5.44
N GLY A 179 -0.65 12.90 6.60
CA GLY A 179 0.62 13.63 6.67
C GLY A 179 1.77 12.89 6.00
N GLY A 180 2.62 13.63 5.28
CA GLY A 180 3.81 13.10 4.62
C GLY A 180 3.58 12.61 3.19
N GLN A 181 2.34 12.67 2.67
CA GLN A 181 2.02 12.38 1.27
C GLN A 181 2.56 13.44 0.31
N ASN A 182 3.04 14.58 0.83
CA ASN A 182 3.80 15.57 0.09
C ASN A 182 5.18 15.05 -0.35
N THR A 183 5.57 13.85 0.09
CA THR A 183 6.78 13.14 -0.33
C THR A 183 6.41 11.85 -1.06
N ILE A 184 6.82 11.73 -2.33
CA ILE A 184 6.59 10.51 -3.12
C ILE A 184 7.36 9.32 -2.53
N SER A 185 6.71 8.16 -2.50
CA SER A 185 7.27 6.91 -1.99
C SER A 185 7.95 6.10 -3.09
N ASN A 186 8.59 4.99 -2.70
CA ASN A 186 9.11 4.03 -3.68
C ASN A 186 8.02 3.43 -4.57
N ASP A 187 6.79 3.29 -4.04
CA ASP A 187 5.63 2.78 -4.77
C ASP A 187 5.32 3.72 -5.94
N ASP A 188 5.21 5.02 -5.64
CA ASP A 188 4.94 6.08 -6.61
C ASP A 188 6.04 6.20 -7.67
N ILE A 189 7.31 6.12 -7.24
CA ILE A 189 8.49 6.21 -8.11
C ILE A 189 8.54 5.04 -9.10
N LEU A 190 8.31 3.82 -8.62
CA LEU A 190 8.27 2.63 -9.48
C LEU A 190 7.07 2.68 -10.42
N ALA A 191 5.92 3.22 -9.97
CA ALA A 191 4.71 3.35 -10.77
C ALA A 191 4.90 4.24 -11.98
N VAL A 192 5.42 5.45 -11.75
CA VAL A 192 5.64 6.43 -12.81
C VAL A 192 6.76 5.99 -13.75
N LYS A 193 7.82 5.36 -13.23
CA LYS A 193 8.87 4.77 -14.07
C LYS A 193 8.31 3.67 -14.97
N ASN A 194 7.48 2.77 -14.46
CA ASN A 194 6.88 1.71 -15.29
C ASN A 194 5.87 2.26 -16.32
N LEU A 195 5.27 3.43 -16.05
CA LEU A 195 4.35 4.08 -16.99
C LEU A 195 5.09 4.76 -18.16
N TYR A 196 6.21 5.41 -17.87
CA TYR A 196 6.90 6.32 -18.80
C TYR A 196 8.27 5.84 -19.30
N THR A 197 8.85 4.78 -18.73
CA THR A 197 10.14 4.23 -19.17
C THR A 197 9.97 2.83 -19.78
N SER A 198 10.84 2.47 -20.72
CA SER A 198 10.66 1.26 -21.55
C SER A 198 11.60 0.10 -21.21
N SER A 199 12.49 0.25 -20.23
CA SER A 199 13.60 -0.70 -19.99
C SER A 199 13.94 -0.87 -18.51
N PRO A 200 13.13 -1.60 -17.74
CA PRO A 200 13.54 -2.01 -16.40
C PRO A 200 14.66 -3.07 -16.47
N SER A 201 15.62 -2.96 -15.57
CA SER A 201 16.75 -3.88 -15.38
C SER A 201 16.33 -5.26 -14.88
N THR A 202 15.21 -5.32 -14.16
CA THR A 202 14.72 -6.50 -13.45
C THR A 202 13.20 -6.64 -13.62
N ARG A 203 12.76 -7.89 -13.69
CA ARG A 203 11.34 -8.27 -13.67
C ARG A 203 11.13 -9.40 -12.67
N ILE A 204 10.09 -9.29 -11.86
CA ILE A 204 9.64 -10.33 -10.93
C ILE A 204 8.22 -10.73 -11.34
N THR A 205 7.98 -12.03 -11.45
CA THR A 205 6.68 -12.61 -11.81
C THR A 205 6.31 -13.72 -10.85
N GLY A 206 5.04 -14.09 -10.83
CA GLY A 206 4.57 -15.26 -10.10
C GLY A 206 3.05 -15.37 -10.18
N LYS A 207 2.51 -16.32 -9.42
CA LYS A 207 1.07 -16.62 -9.40
C LYS A 207 0.58 -16.79 -7.98
N VAL A 208 -0.41 -16.01 -7.58
CA VAL A 208 -1.13 -16.18 -6.32
C VAL A 208 -2.18 -17.28 -6.47
N VAL A 209 -2.13 -18.26 -5.58
CA VAL A 209 -3.02 -19.40 -5.56
C VAL A 209 -3.54 -19.71 -4.16
N ALA A 210 -4.69 -20.36 -4.10
CA ALA A 210 -5.17 -21.08 -2.94
C ALA A 210 -4.93 -22.60 -3.14
N LYS A 211 -5.43 -23.40 -2.20
CA LYS A 211 -5.40 -24.86 -2.25
C LYS A 211 -5.87 -25.41 -3.61
N GLU A 212 -5.25 -26.52 -4.04
CA GLU A 212 -5.45 -27.13 -5.36
C GLU A 212 -5.09 -26.22 -6.55
N TYR A 213 -4.17 -25.27 -6.35
CA TYR A 213 -3.69 -24.34 -7.38
C TYR A 213 -4.78 -23.42 -7.95
N LEU A 214 -5.86 -23.21 -7.20
CA LEU A 214 -6.92 -22.29 -7.60
C LEU A 214 -6.35 -20.86 -7.65
N PRO A 215 -6.40 -20.16 -8.79
CA PRO A 215 -5.93 -18.78 -8.87
C PRO A 215 -6.77 -17.85 -8.00
N VAL A 216 -6.10 -16.92 -7.32
CA VAL A 216 -6.76 -15.91 -6.50
C VAL A 216 -6.65 -14.56 -7.20
N PHE A 217 -7.79 -14.03 -7.63
CA PHE A 217 -7.91 -12.73 -8.28
C PHE A 217 -7.99 -11.60 -7.24
N GLY A 218 -7.22 -10.53 -7.43
CA GLY A 218 -7.29 -9.36 -6.57
C GLY A 218 -6.57 -9.51 -5.24
N THR A 219 -5.48 -10.26 -5.19
CA THR A 219 -4.57 -10.26 -4.06
C THR A 219 -3.55 -9.17 -4.26
N GLN A 220 -3.37 -8.32 -3.24
CA GLN A 220 -2.27 -7.38 -3.21
C GLN A 220 -0.99 -8.13 -2.83
N VAL A 221 0.00 -8.06 -3.71
CA VAL A 221 1.34 -8.60 -3.55
C VAL A 221 2.27 -7.43 -3.25
N GLU A 222 2.78 -7.35 -2.03
CA GLU A 222 3.67 -6.28 -1.58
C GLU A 222 5.12 -6.76 -1.62
N PHE A 223 5.99 -5.91 -2.14
CA PHE A 223 7.44 -6.13 -2.20
C PHE A 223 8.10 -5.23 -1.17
N ILE A 224 8.85 -5.83 -0.25
CA ILE A 224 9.32 -5.17 0.97
C ILE A 224 10.84 -5.19 0.97
N SER A 225 11.48 -4.03 1.13
CA SER A 225 12.92 -3.91 1.20
C SER A 225 13.47 -4.74 2.37
N LYS A 226 14.38 -5.67 2.10
CA LYS A 226 15.07 -6.42 3.18
C LYS A 226 15.93 -5.49 4.03
N SER A 227 16.48 -4.44 3.43
CA SER A 227 17.46 -3.56 4.08
C SER A 227 16.81 -2.53 5.00
N THR A 228 15.58 -2.11 4.70
CA THR A 228 14.86 -1.06 5.45
C THR A 228 13.56 -1.53 6.10
N GLY A 229 12.99 -2.66 5.67
CA GLY A 229 11.68 -3.14 6.13
C GLY A 229 10.47 -2.40 5.52
N LYS A 230 10.70 -1.42 4.65
CA LYS A 230 9.64 -0.61 4.01
C LYS A 230 9.02 -1.31 2.81
N VAL A 231 7.74 -1.04 2.55
CA VAL A 231 7.11 -1.47 1.29
C VAL A 231 7.70 -0.64 0.14
N LEU A 232 8.29 -1.33 -0.83
CA LEU A 232 8.81 -0.73 -2.05
C LEU A 232 7.71 -0.54 -3.09
N ALA A 233 6.79 -1.50 -3.16
CA ALA A 233 5.71 -1.49 -4.15
C ALA A 233 4.59 -2.49 -3.82
N GLY A 234 3.38 -2.18 -4.25
CA GLY A 234 2.23 -3.10 -4.29
C GLY A 234 1.71 -3.38 -5.70
N VAL A 235 1.36 -4.64 -5.98
CA VAL A 235 0.70 -5.03 -7.25
C VAL A 235 -0.50 -5.91 -6.97
N ILE A 236 -1.48 -5.94 -7.88
CA ILE A 236 -2.70 -6.74 -7.70
C ILE A 236 -2.71 -7.90 -8.69
N SER A 237 -3.00 -9.11 -8.22
CA SER A 237 -3.07 -10.30 -9.07
C SER A 237 -4.24 -10.25 -10.06
N ASP A 238 -4.02 -10.72 -11.29
CA ASP A 238 -5.05 -10.81 -12.33
C ASP A 238 -6.06 -11.96 -12.09
N ALA A 239 -7.04 -12.11 -12.98
CA ALA A 239 -8.07 -13.15 -12.87
C ALA A 239 -7.51 -14.60 -12.92
N SER A 240 -6.29 -14.75 -13.44
CA SER A 240 -5.53 -16.01 -13.44
C SER A 240 -4.56 -16.11 -12.27
N GLY A 241 -4.58 -15.17 -11.32
CA GLY A 241 -3.70 -15.08 -10.17
C GLY A 241 -2.31 -14.57 -10.49
N ASN A 242 -1.98 -14.22 -11.74
CA ASN A 242 -0.63 -13.80 -12.09
C ASN A 242 -0.36 -12.37 -11.60
N PHE A 243 0.90 -12.10 -11.28
CA PHE A 243 1.40 -10.75 -11.02
C PHE A 243 2.74 -10.52 -11.72
N SER A 244 3.07 -9.26 -12.00
CA SER A 244 4.36 -8.85 -12.53
C SER A 244 4.74 -7.48 -12.00
N ILE A 245 5.99 -7.35 -11.57
CA ILE A 245 6.59 -6.06 -11.21
C ILE A 245 7.96 -5.93 -11.85
N GLU A 246 8.39 -4.70 -12.10
CA GLU A 246 9.63 -4.39 -12.78
C GLU A 246 10.38 -3.27 -12.06
N GLY A 247 11.72 -3.28 -12.13
CA GLY A 247 12.57 -2.20 -11.60
C GLY A 247 12.94 -2.31 -10.11
N ILE A 248 12.78 -3.47 -9.49
CA ILE A 248 13.27 -3.72 -8.12
C ILE A 248 14.67 -4.35 -8.18
N ASP A 249 15.67 -3.58 -7.76
CA ASP A 249 17.08 -3.95 -7.87
C ASP A 249 17.75 -4.28 -6.52
N GLU A 250 16.97 -4.44 -5.45
CA GLU A 250 17.44 -4.81 -4.12
C GLU A 250 16.85 -6.13 -3.61
N ASP A 251 17.45 -6.70 -2.56
CA ASP A 251 16.92 -7.88 -1.89
C ASP A 251 15.61 -7.54 -1.16
N ILE A 252 14.61 -8.42 -1.29
CA ILE A 252 13.25 -8.16 -0.79
C ILE A 252 12.64 -9.35 -0.03
N PHE A 253 11.61 -9.04 0.74
CA PHE A 253 10.56 -9.98 1.14
C PHE A 253 9.29 -9.73 0.32
N VAL A 254 8.41 -10.72 0.25
CA VAL A 254 7.11 -10.60 -0.42
C VAL A 254 6.00 -10.93 0.57
N SER A 255 4.97 -10.10 0.61
CA SER A 255 3.75 -10.33 1.38
C SER A 255 2.55 -10.44 0.44
N LEU A 256 1.53 -11.18 0.87
CA LEU A 256 0.23 -11.29 0.22
C LEU A 256 -0.83 -10.78 1.20
N THR A 257 -1.71 -9.87 0.77
CA THR A 257 -2.85 -9.40 1.56
C THR A 257 -4.13 -9.28 0.71
N PRO A 258 -5.33 -9.44 1.27
CA PRO A 258 -6.55 -9.11 0.57
C PRO A 258 -6.56 -7.65 0.14
N THR A 259 -6.93 -7.38 -1.12
CA THR A 259 -7.34 -6.04 -1.52
C THR A 259 -8.45 -5.55 -0.60
N LYS A 260 -8.25 -4.37 -0.03
CA LYS A 260 -9.11 -3.83 1.02
C LYS A 260 -10.16 -2.89 0.46
N ASN A 261 -9.80 -2.06 -0.52
CA ASN A 261 -10.66 -1.05 -1.10
C ASN A 261 -10.88 -1.24 -2.60
N SER A 262 -11.59 -2.31 -2.99
CA SER A 262 -11.94 -2.54 -4.40
C SER A 262 -12.72 -1.40 -5.07
N ALA A 263 -13.34 -0.50 -4.31
CA ALA A 263 -14.08 0.65 -4.83
C ALA A 263 -13.15 1.78 -5.28
N SER A 264 -11.98 1.94 -4.67
CA SER A 264 -10.96 2.92 -5.10
C SER A 264 -10.08 2.39 -6.23
N LEU A 265 -10.21 1.12 -6.61
CA LEU A 265 -9.49 0.51 -7.73
C LEU A 265 -10.30 0.64 -9.03
N SER A 266 -9.65 0.33 -10.16
CA SER A 266 -10.33 0.28 -11.45
C SER A 266 -11.52 -0.71 -11.43
N SER A 267 -12.55 -0.41 -12.22
CA SER A 267 -13.78 -1.22 -12.28
C SER A 267 -13.57 -2.71 -12.60
N ALA A 268 -12.39 -3.07 -13.15
CA ALA A 268 -11.97 -4.44 -13.37
C ALA A 268 -11.90 -5.27 -12.07
N TYR A 269 -11.61 -4.65 -10.92
CA TYR A 269 -11.44 -5.31 -9.63
C TYR A 269 -12.70 -5.31 -8.74
N LYS A 270 -13.86 -4.95 -9.30
CA LYS A 270 -15.14 -4.88 -8.56
C LYS A 270 -15.58 -6.22 -7.94
N TYR A 271 -15.13 -7.34 -8.49
CA TYR A 271 -15.55 -8.69 -8.08
C TYR A 271 -14.45 -9.50 -7.37
N VAL A 272 -13.46 -8.80 -6.81
CA VAL A 272 -12.40 -9.44 -6.02
C VAL A 272 -13.00 -10.13 -4.79
N ARG A 273 -12.47 -11.32 -4.47
CA ARG A 273 -12.88 -12.11 -3.32
C ARG A 273 -11.69 -12.36 -2.42
N SER A 274 -11.97 -12.53 -1.13
CA SER A 274 -10.95 -12.90 -0.12
C SER A 274 -11.38 -14.01 0.82
N ASP A 275 -12.62 -14.47 0.73
CA ASP A 275 -13.27 -15.48 1.57
C ASP A 275 -12.87 -16.93 1.22
N PHE A 276 -11.57 -17.19 1.11
CA PHE A 276 -11.02 -18.50 0.73
C PHE A 276 -10.75 -19.41 1.94
N CYS A 277 -10.99 -18.97 3.17
CA CYS A 277 -10.68 -19.74 4.37
C CYS A 277 -11.87 -20.51 4.94
N ASN A 278 -11.67 -21.24 6.04
CA ASN A 278 -12.73 -21.99 6.72
C ASN A 278 -13.91 -21.08 7.05
N SER A 279 -15.14 -21.59 6.93
CA SER A 279 -16.37 -20.82 7.17
C SER A 279 -16.47 -19.52 6.36
N SER A 280 -15.86 -19.48 5.17
CA SER A 280 -15.81 -18.29 4.30
C SER A 280 -15.20 -17.08 4.99
N THR A 281 -14.25 -17.30 5.92
CA THR A 281 -13.45 -16.21 6.47
C THR A 281 -12.45 -15.73 5.43
N LYS A 282 -12.02 -14.48 5.59
CA LYS A 282 -11.00 -13.88 4.71
C LYS A 282 -9.63 -14.51 4.99
N TYR A 283 -8.83 -14.68 3.94
CA TYR A 283 -7.38 -14.86 4.14
C TYR A 283 -6.79 -13.56 4.71
N VAL A 284 -5.62 -13.65 5.32
CA VAL A 284 -4.99 -12.53 6.06
C VAL A 284 -3.67 -12.14 5.39
N LYS A 285 -3.11 -10.99 5.78
CA LYS A 285 -1.75 -10.64 5.39
C LYS A 285 -0.79 -11.74 5.84
N SER A 286 0.07 -12.19 4.93
CA SER A 286 1.04 -13.24 5.20
C SER A 286 2.28 -13.08 4.32
N PHE A 287 3.43 -13.46 4.86
CA PHE A 287 4.70 -13.38 4.15
C PHE A 287 4.99 -14.69 3.42
N VAL A 288 5.54 -14.58 2.22
CA VAL A 288 6.05 -15.72 1.46
C VAL A 288 7.15 -16.38 2.28
N GLN A 289 7.00 -17.67 2.53
CA GLN A 289 7.87 -18.45 3.42
C GLN A 289 8.11 -19.85 2.86
N GLY A 290 9.08 -20.57 3.42
CA GLY A 290 9.30 -21.97 3.05
C GLY A 290 8.20 -22.89 3.58
N CYS A 291 7.94 -24.00 2.88
CA CYS A 291 6.89 -24.95 3.26
C CYS A 291 7.20 -25.84 4.47
N GLN A 292 8.45 -25.86 4.95
CA GLN A 292 8.79 -26.60 6.16
C GLN A 292 8.27 -25.85 7.40
N LYS A 293 7.78 -26.59 8.40
CA LYS A 293 7.24 -26.00 9.64
C LYS A 293 8.24 -25.09 10.37
N SER A 294 9.54 -25.39 10.28
CA SER A 294 10.65 -24.57 10.83
C SER A 294 10.87 -23.22 10.12
N ASN A 295 10.21 -23.01 8.97
CA ASN A 295 10.26 -21.77 8.19
C ASN A 295 9.00 -20.92 8.37
N GLU A 296 8.00 -21.41 9.11
CA GLU A 296 6.78 -20.64 9.37
C GLU A 296 7.10 -19.36 10.15
N GLY A 297 6.57 -18.23 9.68
CA GLY A 297 6.83 -16.92 10.25
C GLY A 297 8.22 -16.36 10.00
N PHE A 298 9.01 -16.99 9.12
CA PHE A 298 10.30 -16.48 8.65
C PHE A 298 10.23 -16.17 7.15
N PRO A 299 10.08 -14.88 6.79
CA PRO A 299 9.96 -14.48 5.40
C PRO A 299 11.15 -14.92 4.55
N LEU A 300 10.86 -15.43 3.36
CA LEU A 300 11.87 -15.86 2.41
C LEU A 300 12.46 -14.64 1.71
N LYS A 301 13.77 -14.46 1.82
CA LYS A 301 14.47 -13.42 1.08
C LYS A 301 14.56 -13.78 -0.40
N ILE A 302 14.19 -12.84 -1.25
CA ILE A 302 14.26 -12.94 -2.70
C ILE A 302 15.32 -11.97 -3.20
N ARG A 303 16.20 -12.45 -4.09
CA ARG A 303 17.22 -11.63 -4.76
C ARG A 303 16.83 -11.42 -6.23
N PRO A 304 16.29 -10.25 -6.61
CA PRO A 304 15.90 -9.95 -7.99
C PRO A 304 17.11 -9.80 -8.91
N SER A 305 18.13 -9.06 -8.47
CA SER A 305 19.31 -8.67 -9.27
C SER A 305 20.19 -9.83 -9.78
N ALA A 306 19.97 -11.05 -9.31
CA ALA A 306 20.66 -12.24 -9.80
C ALA A 306 20.17 -12.69 -11.20
N LEU A 307 18.99 -12.25 -11.65
CA LEU A 307 18.40 -12.61 -12.93
C LEU A 307 17.61 -11.42 -13.48
N SER A 308 17.73 -11.12 -14.78
CA SER A 308 16.91 -10.08 -15.43
C SER A 308 15.41 -10.38 -15.36
N ASN A 309 15.04 -11.66 -15.21
CA ASN A 309 13.67 -12.09 -14.94
C ASN A 309 13.67 -13.17 -13.84
N ARG A 310 12.90 -12.93 -12.79
CA ARG A 310 12.74 -13.81 -11.63
C ARG A 310 11.29 -14.27 -11.53
N ASP A 311 11.04 -15.53 -11.80
CA ASP A 311 9.75 -16.17 -11.52
C ASP A 311 9.73 -16.74 -10.09
N LEU A 312 8.72 -16.37 -9.32
CA LEU A 312 8.45 -16.82 -7.96
C LEU A 312 7.55 -18.07 -7.93
N GLY A 313 7.04 -18.53 -9.06
CA GLY A 313 6.16 -19.69 -9.12
C GLY A 313 4.85 -19.43 -8.37
N ASN A 314 4.33 -20.45 -7.68
CA ASN A 314 3.08 -20.34 -6.94
C ASN A 314 3.30 -19.79 -5.52
N LEU A 315 2.65 -18.68 -5.21
CA LEU A 315 2.58 -18.10 -3.87
C LEU A 315 1.21 -18.39 -3.27
N SER A 316 1.17 -18.90 -2.04
CA SER A 316 -0.08 -19.30 -1.39
C SER A 316 -0.63 -18.17 -0.54
N ILE A 317 -1.90 -17.82 -0.73
CA ILE A 317 -2.65 -17.10 0.33
C ILE A 317 -2.60 -17.90 1.64
N ARG A 318 -2.79 -17.23 2.79
CA ARG A 318 -2.82 -17.90 4.10
C ARG A 318 -4.03 -17.51 4.94
N CYS A 319 -4.58 -18.49 5.63
CA CYS A 319 -5.69 -18.31 6.56
C CYS A 319 -5.24 -17.95 7.99
N ASN A 320 -3.93 -17.96 8.22
CA ASN A 320 -3.28 -17.45 9.41
C ASN A 320 -2.02 -16.70 8.99
N SER A 321 -1.66 -15.66 9.73
CA SER A 321 -0.63 -14.74 9.27
C SER A 321 0.80 -15.28 9.30
N GLY A 322 1.00 -16.49 9.83
CA GLY A 322 2.28 -17.21 9.88
C GLY A 322 3.24 -16.56 10.86
N VAL A 323 3.40 -17.18 12.03
CA VAL A 323 4.31 -16.72 13.10
C VAL A 323 5.17 -17.90 13.55
N PRO A 324 6.43 -17.69 13.97
CA PRO A 324 7.29 -18.80 14.36
C PRO A 324 6.69 -19.58 15.54
N VAL A 325 6.74 -20.90 15.43
CA VAL A 325 6.15 -21.81 16.44
C VAL A 325 6.82 -21.61 17.80
N ASP A 326 8.15 -21.54 17.82
CA ASP A 326 8.92 -21.40 19.06
C ASP A 326 8.69 -20.04 19.72
N TYR A 327 8.51 -18.99 18.93
CA TYR A 327 8.08 -17.67 19.39
C TYR A 327 6.70 -17.74 20.06
N MET A 328 5.74 -18.43 19.44
CA MET A 328 4.39 -18.57 20.01
C MET A 328 4.37 -19.38 21.30
N ILE A 329 5.17 -20.45 21.38
CA ILE A 329 5.31 -21.25 22.60
C ILE A 329 5.96 -20.45 23.73
N GLY A 330 6.95 -19.62 23.39
CA GLY A 330 7.69 -18.78 24.34
C GLY A 330 7.01 -17.44 24.68
N LYS A 331 5.79 -17.17 24.19
CA LYS A 331 5.13 -15.88 24.38
C LYS A 331 4.90 -15.58 25.87
N GLY A 332 5.22 -14.35 26.29
CA GLY A 332 5.28 -13.95 27.71
C GLY A 332 6.61 -14.25 28.40
N GLY A 333 7.52 -14.98 27.75
CA GLY A 333 8.91 -15.16 28.13
C GLY A 333 9.86 -14.50 27.14
N THR A 334 11.10 -15.00 27.10
CA THR A 334 12.12 -14.59 26.13
C THR A 334 12.12 -15.55 24.94
N PHE A 335 12.01 -15.02 23.73
CA PHE A 335 12.22 -15.75 22.48
C PHE A 335 13.66 -15.57 22.02
N ASP A 336 14.43 -16.67 22.02
CA ASP A 336 15.80 -16.68 21.50
C ASP A 336 15.77 -16.67 19.96
N TYR A 337 16.07 -15.51 19.36
CA TYR A 337 16.07 -15.34 17.91
C TYR A 337 17.45 -15.67 17.33
N ASP A 338 17.61 -16.94 16.96
CA ASP A 338 18.81 -17.43 16.31
C ASP A 338 18.79 -17.12 14.80
N PHE A 339 19.40 -15.98 14.45
CA PHE A 339 19.55 -15.55 13.06
C PHE A 339 20.93 -15.87 12.46
N LEU A 340 21.88 -16.32 13.29
CA LEU A 340 23.25 -16.67 12.89
C LEU A 340 23.60 -18.11 13.25
N LEU A 341 23.96 -18.91 12.24
CA LEU A 341 24.53 -20.24 12.46
C LEU A 341 25.96 -20.29 11.94
N ASN A 342 26.92 -20.59 12.82
CA ASN A 342 28.34 -20.72 12.48
C ASN A 342 28.89 -19.49 11.72
N GLY A 343 28.51 -18.28 12.17
CA GLY A 343 28.95 -17.02 11.55
C GLY A 343 28.29 -16.67 10.21
N ASN A 344 27.25 -17.41 9.81
CA ASN A 344 26.48 -17.13 8.60
C ASN A 344 25.05 -16.76 8.96
N VAL A 345 24.46 -15.87 8.17
CA VAL A 345 23.05 -15.51 8.34
C VAL A 345 22.18 -16.65 7.84
N VAL A 346 21.34 -17.19 8.73
CA VAL A 346 20.37 -18.25 8.42
C VAL A 346 18.94 -17.72 8.40
N ARG A 347 18.67 -16.59 9.06
CA ARG A 347 17.37 -15.91 9.06
C ARG A 347 17.58 -14.41 8.95
N ASN A 348 16.78 -13.74 8.13
CA ASN A 348 16.91 -12.30 7.88
C ASN A 348 15.78 -11.47 8.51
N GLY A 349 14.77 -12.16 9.03
CA GLY A 349 13.69 -11.56 9.77
C GLY A 349 12.66 -12.59 10.17
N PHE A 350 11.77 -12.19 11.07
CA PHE A 350 10.62 -13.00 11.48
C PHE A 350 9.41 -12.11 11.72
N ILE A 351 8.24 -12.74 11.70
CA ILE A 351 6.95 -12.08 11.94
C ILE A 351 6.52 -12.30 13.39
N GLY A 352 6.38 -11.21 14.13
CA GLY A 352 5.75 -11.20 15.45
C GLY A 352 4.28 -10.77 15.37
N PHE A 353 3.55 -10.98 16.46
CA PHE A 353 2.12 -10.75 16.53
C PHE A 353 1.68 -10.42 17.95
N PHE A 354 0.73 -9.50 18.11
CA PHE A 354 0.01 -9.31 19.36
C PHE A 354 -1.46 -9.71 19.19
N SER A 355 -2.05 -10.36 20.17
CA SER A 355 -3.50 -10.53 20.22
C SER A 355 -4.16 -9.24 20.68
N SER A 356 -5.47 -9.07 20.41
CA SER A 356 -6.22 -7.91 20.92
C SER A 356 -6.20 -7.82 22.45
N SER A 357 -6.06 -8.95 23.15
CA SER A 357 -5.90 -8.98 24.62
C SER A 357 -4.53 -8.55 25.12
N GLU A 358 -3.54 -8.40 24.24
CA GLU A 358 -2.18 -7.98 24.61
C GLU A 358 -1.94 -6.50 24.32
N LEU A 359 -2.80 -5.87 23.52
CA LEU A 359 -2.75 -4.44 23.28
C LEU A 359 -3.04 -3.66 24.56
N ASP A 360 -2.31 -2.56 24.74
CA ASP A 360 -2.47 -1.60 25.85
C ASP A 360 -2.21 -2.17 27.26
N ASN A 361 -1.75 -3.42 27.34
CA ASN A 361 -1.29 -4.04 28.57
C ASN A 361 0.22 -3.83 28.74
N ALA A 362 0.71 -3.83 29.98
CA ALA A 362 2.14 -3.65 30.28
C ALA A 362 3.05 -4.82 29.79
N GLY A 363 2.47 -5.81 29.10
CA GLY A 363 3.18 -6.95 28.55
C GLY A 363 3.61 -6.70 27.10
N GLY A 364 4.78 -7.21 26.74
CA GLY A 364 5.34 -7.09 25.40
C GLY A 364 6.10 -8.35 25.00
N ASP A 365 6.54 -8.40 23.76
CA ASP A 365 7.43 -9.46 23.30
C ASP A 365 8.86 -9.18 23.76
N THR A 366 9.54 -10.20 24.27
CA THR A 366 10.97 -10.14 24.57
C THR A 366 11.71 -11.04 23.60
N ILE A 367 12.61 -10.44 22.81
CA ILE A 367 13.44 -11.15 21.83
C ILE A 367 14.90 -11.03 22.26
N GLN A 368 15.60 -12.16 22.34
CA GLN A 368 17.03 -12.18 22.64
C GLN A 368 17.82 -12.49 21.38
N ILE A 369 18.83 -11.67 21.12
CA ILE A 369 19.83 -11.86 20.07
C ILE A 369 21.19 -11.99 20.74
N ASP A 370 21.70 -13.22 20.85
CA ASP A 370 22.99 -13.51 21.45
C ASP A 370 24.09 -13.60 20.38
N LEU A 371 24.96 -12.58 20.36
CA LEU A 371 26.13 -12.50 19.49
C LEU A 371 27.44 -12.60 20.28
N THR A 372 27.40 -13.14 21.52
CA THR A 372 28.61 -13.28 22.36
C THR A 372 29.64 -14.25 21.76
N SER A 373 29.18 -15.22 20.96
CA SER A 373 30.04 -16.17 20.24
C SER A 373 30.51 -15.65 18.87
N PHE A 374 29.92 -14.56 18.37
CA PHE A 374 30.26 -13.99 17.07
C PHE A 374 31.58 -13.22 17.15
N THR A 375 32.52 -13.55 16.27
CA THR A 375 33.81 -12.84 16.17
C THR A 375 33.63 -11.54 15.39
N VAL A 376 33.53 -10.43 16.11
CA VAL A 376 33.34 -9.10 15.52
C VAL A 376 34.61 -8.67 14.76
N PRO A 377 34.53 -8.38 13.45
CA PRO A 377 35.73 -8.14 12.64
C PRO A 377 36.52 -6.88 13.00
N ASN A 378 35.83 -5.80 13.39
CA ASN A 378 36.45 -4.50 13.65
C ASN A 378 35.54 -3.61 14.52
N SER A 379 36.04 -2.42 14.88
CA SER A 379 35.33 -1.43 15.69
C SER A 379 34.23 -0.65 14.94
N THR A 380 33.95 -1.00 13.68
CA THR A 380 32.95 -0.33 12.82
C THR A 380 31.92 -1.32 12.27
N THR A 381 31.69 -2.39 13.03
CA THR A 381 30.68 -3.41 12.74
C THR A 381 29.45 -3.18 13.60
N TYR A 382 28.27 -3.25 12.99
CA TYR A 382 27.01 -2.94 13.65
C TYR A 382 25.99 -4.07 13.45
N LEU A 383 25.16 -4.31 14.46
CA LEU A 383 23.90 -5.01 14.31
C LEU A 383 22.83 -3.99 13.88
N LYS A 384 22.28 -4.17 12.68
CA LYS A 384 21.15 -3.40 12.19
C LYS A 384 19.87 -4.18 12.42
N LEU A 385 18.88 -3.53 13.03
CA LEU A 385 17.54 -4.05 13.24
C LEU A 385 16.54 -3.11 12.58
N ASN A 386 15.59 -3.62 11.80
CA ASN A 386 14.42 -2.83 11.42
C ASN A 386 13.15 -3.47 11.96
N LEU A 387 12.31 -2.66 12.62
CA LEU A 387 10.99 -3.04 13.09
C LEU A 387 9.95 -2.30 12.25
N SER A 388 9.15 -3.05 11.50
CA SER A 388 8.15 -2.50 10.60
C SER A 388 6.76 -3.03 10.91
N SER A 389 5.79 -2.13 10.98
CA SER A 389 4.40 -2.49 11.25
C SER A 389 3.39 -1.59 10.57
N GLN A 390 3.64 -0.28 10.59
CA GLN A 390 2.78 0.69 9.92
C GLN A 390 2.81 0.54 8.42
N GLU A 391 3.98 0.23 7.86
CA GLU A 391 4.18 -0.08 6.44
C GLU A 391 3.22 -1.18 5.94
N PHE A 392 2.70 -2.01 6.85
CA PHE A 392 1.77 -3.10 6.53
C PHE A 392 0.34 -2.86 7.01
N TYR A 393 -0.01 -1.64 7.42
CA TYR A 393 -1.33 -1.29 7.98
C TYR A 393 -1.70 -2.03 9.28
N SER A 394 -0.70 -2.43 10.07
CA SER A 394 -0.92 -3.01 11.41
C SER A 394 -1.48 -1.93 12.35
N PRO A 395 -2.67 -2.13 12.99
CA PRO A 395 -3.34 -1.08 13.77
C PRO A 395 -2.75 -0.93 15.18
N SER A 396 -1.43 -0.78 15.28
CA SER A 396 -0.70 -0.65 16.55
C SER A 396 0.54 0.21 16.40
N VAL A 397 0.87 0.90 17.48
CA VAL A 397 2.10 1.68 17.64
C VAL A 397 2.99 0.92 18.62
N PHE A 398 4.28 0.81 18.29
CA PHE A 398 5.25 0.10 19.12
C PHE A 398 6.25 1.04 19.79
N THR A 399 6.60 0.69 21.03
CA THR A 399 7.81 1.18 21.69
C THR A 399 8.80 0.03 21.85
N VAL A 400 10.09 0.34 21.73
CA VAL A 400 11.16 -0.66 21.79
C VAL A 400 12.15 -0.26 22.87
N LYS A 401 12.49 -1.20 23.74
CA LYS A 401 13.56 -1.07 24.74
C LYS A 401 14.62 -2.11 24.45
N ILE A 402 15.87 -1.69 24.30
CA ILE A 402 17.00 -2.60 24.08
C ILE A 402 17.93 -2.55 25.29
N THR A 403 18.23 -3.72 25.84
CA THR A 403 19.20 -3.91 26.91
C THR A 403 20.39 -4.71 26.39
N ASP A 404 21.61 -4.19 26.51
CA ASP A 404 22.83 -4.92 26.16
C ASP A 404 23.26 -5.89 27.26
N GLY A 405 24.27 -6.73 27.01
CA GLY A 405 24.71 -7.75 27.97
C GLY A 405 25.43 -7.20 29.21
N LEU A 406 25.63 -5.88 29.30
CA LEU A 406 26.08 -5.18 30.51
C LEU A 406 24.95 -4.40 31.20
N ASN A 407 23.70 -4.62 30.80
CA ASN A 407 22.51 -3.96 31.30
C ASN A 407 22.41 -2.46 30.96
N ASN A 408 23.08 -2.00 29.91
CA ASN A 408 22.83 -0.65 29.39
C ASN A 408 21.52 -0.65 28.60
N ILE A 409 20.64 0.29 28.91
CA ILE A 409 19.28 0.38 28.36
C ILE A 409 19.19 1.56 27.40
N THR A 410 18.64 1.31 26.22
CA THR A 410 18.25 2.35 25.25
C THR A 410 16.77 2.19 24.90
N ASN A 411 16.01 3.29 24.95
CA ASN A 411 14.59 3.30 24.60
C ASN A 411 14.39 3.98 23.24
N TYR A 412 13.52 3.40 22.42
CA TYR A 412 13.12 3.89 21.11
C TYR A 412 11.60 4.04 21.09
N THR A 413 11.13 5.28 21.08
CA THR A 413 9.71 5.65 20.94
C THR A 413 9.40 6.12 19.53
N TYR A 414 8.14 6.43 19.23
CA TYR A 414 7.71 6.98 17.94
C TYR A 414 8.54 8.20 17.51
N GLN A 415 8.63 8.40 16.20
CA GLN A 415 9.31 9.52 15.57
C GLN A 415 8.30 10.39 14.83
N VAL A 416 8.59 11.69 14.77
CA VAL A 416 7.86 12.64 13.94
C VAL A 416 8.86 13.15 12.92
N SER A 417 8.62 12.91 11.64
CA SER A 417 9.46 13.42 10.57
C SER A 417 9.28 14.93 10.40
N SER A 418 10.17 15.55 9.63
CA SER A 418 10.17 17.00 9.38
C SER A 418 8.91 17.52 8.67
N ASP A 419 8.14 16.64 8.06
CA ASP A 419 6.85 16.89 7.41
C ASP A 419 5.65 16.54 8.31
N GLY A 420 5.89 16.21 9.59
CA GLY A 420 4.83 15.93 10.54
C GLY A 420 4.28 14.50 10.52
N LYS A 421 4.78 13.60 9.65
CA LYS A 421 4.38 12.19 9.67
C LYS A 421 4.88 11.52 10.96
N VAL A 422 3.96 10.90 11.69
CA VAL A 422 4.26 10.16 12.91
C VAL A 422 4.47 8.70 12.56
N THR A 423 5.65 8.15 12.87
CA THR A 423 5.95 6.75 12.60
C THR A 423 6.39 5.96 13.82
N SER A 424 5.87 4.74 13.94
CA SER A 424 6.26 3.75 14.92
C SER A 424 7.34 2.79 14.44
N ASP A 425 7.60 2.77 13.14
CA ASP A 425 8.60 1.91 12.50
C ASP A 425 10.02 2.42 12.81
N ARG A 426 10.97 1.50 12.95
CA ARG A 426 12.33 1.81 13.42
C ARG A 426 13.41 1.16 12.58
N SER A 427 14.47 1.92 12.32
CA SER A 427 15.78 1.40 11.92
C SER A 427 16.77 1.70 13.05
N ILE A 428 17.25 0.65 13.72
CA ILE A 428 18.12 0.70 14.88
C ILE A 428 19.48 0.13 14.51
N THR A 429 20.55 0.86 14.79
CA THR A 429 21.92 0.44 14.53
C THR A 429 22.70 0.38 15.85
N LEU A 430 23.10 -0.82 16.26
CA LEU A 430 23.80 -1.09 17.50
C LEU A 430 25.26 -1.40 17.20
N LEU A 431 26.20 -0.70 17.82
CA LEU A 431 27.63 -0.97 17.66
C LEU A 431 28.00 -2.29 18.36
N LEU A 432 28.60 -3.21 17.61
CA LEU A 432 29.12 -4.46 18.18
C LEU A 432 30.49 -4.22 18.83
N SER A 433 30.66 -4.71 20.05
CA SER A 433 31.92 -4.65 20.76
C SER A 433 32.89 -5.70 20.24
N TYR A 434 34.02 -5.26 19.70
CA TYR A 434 35.13 -6.12 19.29
C TYR A 434 36.09 -6.50 20.43
N THR A 435 35.99 -5.83 21.59
CA THR A 435 36.88 -6.04 22.74
C THR A 435 36.21 -6.76 23.91
N ASN A 436 34.90 -6.62 24.07
CA ASN A 436 34.14 -7.27 25.13
C ASN A 436 32.86 -7.88 24.54
N ASN A 437 32.96 -9.14 24.12
CA ASN A 437 31.88 -9.87 23.48
C ASN A 437 30.63 -10.03 24.36
N LEU A 438 30.75 -9.96 25.70
CA LEU A 438 29.61 -10.00 26.61
C LEU A 438 28.62 -8.85 26.37
N LYS A 439 29.08 -7.71 25.83
CA LYS A 439 28.18 -6.61 25.43
C LYS A 439 27.23 -6.99 24.30
N ASN A 440 27.61 -7.96 23.47
CA ASN A 440 26.89 -8.31 22.24
C ASN A 440 25.76 -9.31 22.50
N ASN A 441 25.17 -9.33 23.69
CA ASN A 441 23.90 -10.01 23.96
C ASN A 441 22.81 -8.94 24.09
N PHE A 442 21.83 -8.95 23.20
CA PHE A 442 20.80 -7.91 23.14
C PHE A 442 19.44 -8.48 23.50
N LYS A 443 18.79 -7.90 24.51
CA LYS A 443 17.40 -8.15 24.83
C LYS A 443 16.54 -7.00 24.29
N ILE A 444 15.66 -7.31 23.35
CA ILE A 444 14.79 -6.38 22.64
C ILE A 444 13.38 -6.60 23.15
N GLU A 445 12.83 -5.61 23.85
CA GLU A 445 11.48 -5.63 24.41
C GLU A 445 10.57 -4.71 23.57
N ILE A 446 9.56 -5.30 22.92
CA ILE A 446 8.61 -4.59 22.04
C ILE A 446 7.27 -4.54 22.76
N THR A 447 6.79 -3.33 23.07
CA THR A 447 5.52 -3.11 23.78
C THR A 447 4.48 -2.52 22.83
N PRO A 448 3.30 -3.15 22.68
CA PRO A 448 2.21 -2.68 21.83
C PRO A 448 1.31 -1.65 22.51
N SER A 449 0.89 -0.65 21.74
CA SER A 449 -0.28 0.17 22.06
C SER A 449 -1.23 0.18 20.87
N SER A 450 -2.53 0.14 21.12
CA SER A 450 -3.51 0.36 20.08
C SER A 450 -3.37 1.79 19.53
N LEU A 451 -3.75 1.98 18.26
CA LEU A 451 -3.75 3.32 17.67
C LEU A 451 -4.70 4.27 18.43
N ASP A 452 -5.81 3.76 18.96
CA ASP A 452 -6.75 4.53 19.78
C ASP A 452 -6.13 5.03 21.08
N GLN A 453 -5.46 4.13 21.82
CA GLN A 453 -4.75 4.51 23.03
C GLN A 453 -3.63 5.52 22.72
N PHE A 454 -2.87 5.30 21.65
CA PHE A 454 -1.83 6.23 21.23
C PHE A 454 -2.37 7.65 20.97
N ILE A 455 -3.50 7.76 20.25
CA ILE A 455 -4.15 9.04 19.95
C ILE A 455 -4.69 9.69 21.23
N SER A 456 -5.26 8.91 22.15
CA SER A 456 -5.69 9.40 23.46
C SER A 456 -4.53 10.04 24.24
N ASP A 457 -3.36 9.41 24.21
CA ASP A 457 -2.16 9.90 24.88
C ASP A 457 -1.50 11.07 24.14
N HIS A 458 -1.80 11.24 22.85
CA HIS A 458 -1.21 12.27 21.98
C HIS A 458 -2.28 13.00 21.15
N SER A 459 -3.20 13.67 21.85
CA SER A 459 -4.39 14.32 21.30
C SER A 459 -4.15 15.39 20.22
N SER A 460 -2.89 15.80 20.01
CA SER A 460 -2.48 16.66 18.89
C SER A 460 -2.53 15.98 17.53
N TYR A 461 -2.52 14.65 17.48
CA TYR A 461 -2.52 13.87 16.24
C TYR A 461 -3.88 13.23 15.99
N LYS A 462 -4.20 13.03 14.72
CA LYS A 462 -5.35 12.24 14.26
C LYS A 462 -4.90 10.91 13.68
N LYS A 463 -5.78 9.90 13.71
CA LYS A 463 -5.50 8.57 13.10
C LYS A 463 -5.01 8.70 11.65
N SER A 464 -5.67 9.52 10.83
CA SER A 464 -5.31 9.73 9.42
C SER A 464 -3.94 10.39 9.22
N GLN A 465 -3.41 11.13 10.21
CA GLN A 465 -2.06 11.70 10.15
C GLN A 465 -0.96 10.69 10.48
N ILE A 466 -1.32 9.59 11.15
CA ILE A 466 -0.39 8.52 11.53
C ILE A 466 -0.46 7.37 10.55
N MET A 467 -1.68 7.01 10.14
CA MET A 467 -1.98 5.90 9.23
C MET A 467 -3.19 6.29 8.35
N PRO A 468 -2.96 6.96 7.21
CA PRO A 468 -4.03 7.37 6.30
C PRO A 468 -4.76 6.13 5.76
N GLY A 469 -6.09 6.12 5.76
CA GLY A 469 -6.84 4.97 5.25
C GLY A 469 -7.03 3.83 6.25
N ILE A 470 -6.54 3.93 7.50
CA ILE A 470 -6.54 2.81 8.47
C ILE A 470 -7.92 2.18 8.71
N THR A 471 -8.99 2.95 8.57
CA THR A 471 -10.37 2.43 8.74
C THR A 471 -10.77 1.44 7.66
N THR A 472 -10.19 1.56 6.46
CA THR A 472 -10.50 0.74 5.29
C THR A 472 -9.36 -0.24 4.99
N LEU A 473 -8.12 0.25 5.01
CA LEU A 473 -6.90 -0.49 4.67
C LEU A 473 -6.31 -1.25 5.86
N GLY A 474 -6.75 -0.96 7.08
CA GLY A 474 -6.25 -1.58 8.30
C GLY A 474 -6.29 -3.11 8.27
N GLU A 475 -5.19 -3.71 8.73
CA GLU A 475 -5.13 -5.15 8.93
C GLU A 475 -5.88 -5.57 10.19
N SER A 476 -6.51 -6.74 10.15
CA SER A 476 -7.18 -7.30 11.33
C SER A 476 -6.20 -7.84 12.37
N SER A 477 -4.96 -8.11 11.96
CA SER A 477 -3.90 -8.67 12.81
C SER A 477 -2.86 -7.60 13.13
N THR A 478 -2.44 -7.51 14.40
CA THR A 478 -1.41 -6.58 14.86
C THR A 478 -0.04 -7.23 14.79
N GLN A 479 0.44 -7.37 13.56
CA GLN A 479 1.74 -7.97 13.28
C GLN A 479 2.85 -6.93 13.17
N TYR A 480 4.09 -7.40 13.33
CA TYR A 480 5.29 -6.66 12.99
C TYR A 480 6.31 -7.56 12.31
N LEU A 481 7.14 -6.98 11.46
CA LEU A 481 8.33 -7.61 10.90
C LEU A 481 9.55 -7.09 11.67
N LEU A 482 10.33 -7.98 12.29
CA LEU A 482 11.68 -7.67 12.75
C LEU A 482 12.67 -8.23 11.74
N THR A 483 13.49 -7.36 11.15
CA THR A 483 14.62 -7.74 10.30
C THR A 483 15.94 -7.52 11.02
N SER A 484 16.94 -8.33 10.70
CA SER A 484 18.27 -8.29 11.32
C SER A 484 19.38 -8.47 10.29
N ASP A 485 20.46 -7.71 10.44
CA ASP A 485 21.65 -7.83 9.61
C ASP A 485 22.92 -7.37 10.37
N ILE A 486 24.08 -7.89 9.97
CA ILE A 486 25.37 -7.37 10.44
C ILE A 486 25.98 -6.54 9.32
N VAL A 487 26.19 -5.26 9.59
CA VAL A 487 26.58 -4.27 8.57
C VAL A 487 27.85 -3.52 8.95
N ASN A 488 28.53 -2.98 7.94
CA ASN A 488 29.63 -2.04 8.11
C ASN A 488 29.10 -0.59 8.28
N VAL A 489 30.02 0.37 8.40
CA VAL A 489 29.69 1.81 8.54
C VAL A 489 28.91 2.37 7.34
N ALA A 490 29.04 1.76 6.15
CA ALA A 490 28.29 2.13 4.95
C ALA A 490 26.90 1.47 4.90
N GLY A 491 26.52 0.69 5.91
CA GLY A 491 25.25 -0.03 5.97
C GLY A 491 25.19 -1.27 5.08
N SER A 492 26.31 -1.69 4.49
CA SER A 492 26.37 -2.91 3.67
C SER A 492 26.53 -4.14 4.55
N SER A 493 25.77 -5.20 4.25
CA SER A 493 25.92 -6.50 4.95
C SER A 493 27.34 -7.05 4.75
N ILE A 494 27.92 -7.57 5.83
CA ILE A 494 29.30 -8.12 5.82
C ILE A 494 29.33 -9.65 5.93
N LEU A 495 28.18 -10.28 6.16
CA LEU A 495 28.10 -11.73 6.35
C LEU A 495 27.58 -12.42 5.10
N THR A 496 28.06 -13.65 4.92
CA THR A 496 27.49 -14.54 3.92
C THR A 496 26.21 -15.15 4.47
N GLU A 497 25.20 -15.28 3.60
CA GLU A 497 23.93 -15.89 3.97
C GLU A 497 23.86 -17.33 3.44
N ILE A 498 23.54 -18.27 4.32
CA ILE A 498 23.26 -19.66 3.96
C ILE A 498 21.75 -19.82 3.99
N LEU A 499 21.10 -19.29 2.96
CA LEU A 499 19.65 -19.38 2.83
C LEU A 499 19.23 -20.67 2.13
N PRO A 500 18.03 -21.20 2.45
CA PRO A 500 17.43 -22.26 1.66
C PRO A 500 17.39 -21.85 0.20
N LYS A 501 17.65 -22.81 -0.71
CA LYS A 501 17.37 -22.60 -2.12
C LYS A 501 15.89 -22.21 -2.25
N TYR A 502 15.62 -21.10 -2.93
CA TYR A 502 14.26 -20.65 -3.17
C TYR A 502 13.40 -21.79 -3.71
N SER A 503 12.29 -22.05 -3.03
CA SER A 503 11.20 -22.91 -3.47
C SER A 503 9.91 -22.12 -3.37
N ASP A 504 9.05 -22.24 -4.36
CA ASP A 504 7.70 -21.69 -4.28
C ASP A 504 6.87 -22.40 -3.18
N GLU A 505 5.64 -21.96 -2.97
CA GLU A 505 4.77 -22.48 -1.91
C GLU A 505 3.89 -23.65 -2.36
N SER A 506 4.16 -24.23 -3.53
CA SER A 506 3.35 -25.30 -4.14
C SER A 506 3.13 -26.52 -3.24
N LEU A 507 4.01 -26.78 -2.28
CA LEU A 507 3.92 -27.93 -1.36
C LEU A 507 3.13 -27.64 -0.08
N CYS A 508 2.69 -26.40 0.14
CA CYS A 508 2.04 -25.97 1.39
C CYS A 508 0.94 -24.93 1.13
N LEU A 509 0.14 -25.16 0.08
CA LEU A 509 -1.00 -24.33 -0.28
C LEU A 509 -2.08 -24.34 0.80
N ASP A 510 -2.63 -23.17 1.11
CA ASP A 510 -3.65 -22.96 2.13
C ASP A 510 -4.95 -22.40 1.51
N GLY A 511 -6.00 -22.26 2.32
CA GLY A 511 -7.34 -21.91 1.89
C GLY A 511 -8.14 -23.10 1.37
N LYS A 512 -9.20 -22.79 0.64
CA LYS A 512 -10.16 -23.73 0.07
C LYS A 512 -10.41 -23.43 -1.39
N VAL A 513 -10.98 -24.42 -2.05
CA VAL A 513 -11.67 -24.25 -3.33
C VAL A 513 -13.11 -23.82 -3.03
N PRO A 514 -13.48 -22.53 -3.12
CA PRO A 514 -14.89 -22.14 -3.14
C PRO A 514 -15.60 -22.81 -4.30
N PHE A 515 -16.90 -23.10 -4.16
CA PHE A 515 -17.75 -23.48 -5.30
C PHE A 515 -17.55 -22.44 -6.42
N GLN A 516 -17.19 -22.92 -7.62
CA GLN A 516 -16.73 -22.12 -8.77
C GLN A 516 -17.46 -20.78 -8.90
N ALA A 517 -16.76 -19.67 -8.62
CA ALA A 517 -17.15 -18.37 -9.12
C ALA A 517 -16.67 -18.30 -10.58
N ALA A 518 -17.59 -18.47 -11.53
CA ALA A 518 -17.32 -18.17 -12.92
C ALA A 518 -17.03 -16.67 -13.04
N SER A 519 -15.86 -16.32 -13.57
CA SER A 519 -15.60 -14.96 -14.04
C SER A 519 -16.64 -14.63 -15.11
N LEU A 520 -17.57 -13.71 -14.80
CA LEU A 520 -18.39 -13.07 -15.81
C LEU A 520 -17.54 -12.01 -16.49
N VAL A 521 -16.76 -12.42 -17.49
CA VAL A 521 -16.24 -11.51 -18.50
C VAL A 521 -17.44 -11.02 -19.31
N ASN A 522 -18.04 -9.90 -18.93
CA ASN A 522 -19.04 -9.26 -19.77
C ASN A 522 -18.34 -8.50 -20.90
N THR A 523 -18.52 -9.05 -22.10
CA THR A 523 -18.30 -8.39 -23.39
C THR A 523 -19.06 -7.06 -23.46
N SER A 524 -18.31 -5.98 -23.69
CA SER A 524 -18.71 -4.74 -24.39
C SER A 524 -20.09 -4.16 -24.04
N SER A 525 -20.14 -3.20 -23.12
CA SER A 525 -21.18 -2.16 -23.15
C SER A 525 -20.78 -1.11 -24.21
N LYS A 526 -21.53 -1.09 -25.33
CA LYS A 526 -21.49 0.03 -26.29
C LYS A 526 -21.87 1.31 -25.55
N SER A 527 -20.92 2.24 -25.40
CA SER A 527 -21.22 3.64 -25.09
C SER A 527 -21.71 4.34 -26.38
N SER A 528 -22.92 4.87 -26.30
CA SER A 528 -23.53 5.72 -27.32
C SER A 528 -22.95 7.13 -27.19
N LYS A 529 -22.72 7.80 -28.33
CA LYS A 529 -22.38 9.23 -28.39
C LYS A 529 -23.38 10.05 -27.58
N THR A 530 -22.93 10.72 -26.53
CA THR A 530 -23.56 11.94 -25.99
C THR A 530 -22.56 12.78 -25.18
N THR A 531 -22.78 14.09 -25.28
CA THR A 531 -22.18 15.27 -24.63
C THR A 531 -21.51 15.09 -23.26
N LYS A 532 -20.44 15.88 -23.04
CA LYS A 532 -19.62 16.28 -21.84
C LYS A 532 -20.10 16.04 -20.38
N SER A 533 -21.18 15.31 -20.09
CA SER A 533 -21.68 15.07 -18.73
C SER A 533 -21.52 13.63 -18.21
N ASP A 534 -21.16 12.68 -19.08
CA ASP A 534 -21.21 11.24 -18.75
C ASP A 534 -19.84 10.55 -18.97
N ASP A 535 -18.74 11.23 -18.66
CA ASP A 535 -17.46 10.54 -18.45
C ASP A 535 -17.59 9.61 -17.22
N PRO A 536 -16.96 8.42 -17.23
CA PRO A 536 -16.89 7.59 -16.04
C PRO A 536 -16.25 8.42 -14.93
N LYS A 537 -17.07 8.90 -14.00
CA LYS A 537 -16.62 9.70 -12.86
C LYS A 537 -15.51 8.93 -12.16
N MET A 538 -14.28 9.39 -12.33
CA MET A 538 -13.17 9.00 -11.47
C MET A 538 -13.53 9.44 -10.06
N MET A 539 -13.27 8.56 -9.10
CA MET A 539 -13.72 8.73 -7.73
C MET A 539 -13.01 9.93 -7.12
N ALA A 540 -13.79 10.87 -6.56
CA ALA A 540 -13.28 12.10 -5.99
C ALA A 540 -12.37 11.84 -4.76
N CYS A 541 -11.30 12.62 -4.60
CA CYS A 541 -10.21 12.33 -3.66
C CYS A 541 -10.37 13.01 -2.30
N GLY A 542 -9.87 12.36 -1.24
CA GLY A 542 -9.61 13.02 0.04
C GLY A 542 -10.68 12.90 1.13
N SER A 543 -11.63 11.95 1.06
CA SER A 543 -12.73 11.82 2.05
C SER A 543 -12.23 11.80 3.50
N ILE A 544 -12.37 12.93 4.21
CA ILE A 544 -12.18 12.99 5.65
C ILE A 544 -13.38 12.30 6.31
N ASN A 545 -13.15 11.23 7.08
CA ASN A 545 -14.23 10.54 7.78
C ASN A 545 -14.91 11.48 8.80
N THR A 546 -16.09 11.99 8.45
CA THR A 546 -16.90 12.81 9.36
C THR A 546 -17.85 11.92 10.16
N GLN A 547 -17.46 11.64 11.41
CA GLN A 547 -18.25 11.05 12.51
C GLN A 547 -18.62 9.56 12.43
N GLU A 548 -18.14 8.83 13.46
CA GLU A 548 -18.88 7.73 14.05
C GLU A 548 -20.31 8.20 14.42
N PRO A 549 -21.37 7.56 13.92
CA PRO A 549 -22.69 7.80 14.48
C PRO A 549 -22.74 7.15 15.88
N PRO A 550 -23.36 7.78 16.88
CA PRO A 550 -23.59 7.14 18.16
C PRO A 550 -24.44 5.89 17.92
N TYR A 551 -23.98 4.78 18.50
CA TYR A 551 -24.74 3.54 18.64
C TYR A 551 -26.21 3.84 18.96
N ASN A 552 -27.10 3.63 18.00
CA ASN A 552 -28.53 3.48 18.23
C ASN A 552 -29.04 2.34 17.36
N GLY A 553 -29.48 1.28 18.04
CA GLY A 553 -29.99 0.04 17.46
C GLY A 553 -31.30 0.20 16.67
N PRO A 554 -31.99 -0.92 16.39
CA PRO A 554 -32.87 -1.07 15.24
C PRO A 554 -34.23 -0.39 15.45
N THR A 555 -34.31 0.92 15.21
CA THR A 555 -35.60 1.66 15.20
C THR A 555 -35.91 2.29 13.84
N ALA A 556 -34.95 2.34 12.90
CA ALA A 556 -35.16 2.86 11.56
C ALA A 556 -35.95 1.93 10.61
N MET A 557 -36.08 0.63 10.94
CA MET A 557 -36.85 -0.32 10.11
C MET A 557 -38.38 -0.23 10.31
N PHE A 558 -38.85 0.37 11.40
CA PHE A 558 -40.30 0.41 11.71
C PHE A 558 -41.02 1.65 11.16
N VAL A 559 -40.31 2.74 10.87
CA VAL A 559 -40.93 3.98 10.37
C VAL A 559 -41.18 3.93 8.86
N GLY A 560 -40.34 3.22 8.09
CA GLY A 560 -40.51 3.05 6.64
C GLY A 560 -41.69 2.16 6.24
N LEU A 561 -42.08 1.22 7.11
CA LEU A 561 -43.15 0.25 6.81
C LEU A 561 -44.56 0.82 7.05
N ILE A 562 -44.69 1.91 7.82
CA ILE A 562 -45.96 2.59 8.08
C ILE A 562 -46.31 3.60 6.97
N LEU A 563 -45.32 4.18 6.29
CA LEU A 563 -45.57 5.12 5.18
C LEU A 563 -45.96 4.43 3.86
N CYS A 564 -45.54 3.18 3.63
CA CYS A 564 -45.90 2.44 2.40
C CYS A 564 -47.34 1.90 2.40
N LEU A 565 -48.03 1.86 3.54
CA LEU A 565 -49.44 1.44 3.62
C LEU A 565 -50.45 2.58 3.37
N LEU A 566 -49.99 3.81 3.22
CA LEU A 566 -50.84 5.00 3.01
C LEU A 566 -50.94 5.47 1.54
N ILE A 567 -50.28 4.79 0.60
CA ILE A 567 -50.30 5.16 -0.82
C ILE A 567 -50.68 3.93 -1.67
N ILE A 568 -51.94 3.50 -1.56
CA ILE A 568 -52.59 2.65 -2.56
C ILE A 568 -53.86 3.36 -3.03
N PRO A 569 -54.04 3.65 -4.33
CA PRO A 569 -55.22 4.34 -4.81
C PRO A 569 -56.44 3.41 -4.78
N ARG A 570 -57.50 3.81 -4.05
CA ARG A 570 -58.83 3.20 -4.10
C ARG A 570 -59.43 3.38 -5.50
N LYS A 571 -59.46 2.33 -6.32
CA LYS A 571 -60.42 2.23 -7.44
C LYS A 571 -61.80 1.90 -6.88
N LYS A 572 -62.79 2.74 -7.22
CA LYS A 572 -64.22 2.58 -6.92
C LYS A 572 -64.77 1.33 -7.61
N LEU A 573 -65.45 0.50 -6.83
CA LEU A 573 -66.53 -0.39 -7.27
C LEU A 573 -67.84 0.36 -7.06
N ILE A 574 -68.60 0.62 -8.13
CA ILE A 574 -70.04 0.93 -8.07
C ILE A 574 -70.71 0.19 -9.23
N SER A 575 -71.69 -0.64 -8.86
CA SER A 575 -72.76 -1.33 -9.62
C SER A 575 -72.40 -2.02 -10.94
#